data_AF-A0AA97DEP9-F1
#
_entry.id   AF-A0AA97DEP9-F1
#
_cell.length_a   1.000
_cell.length_b   1.000
_cell.length_c   1.000
_cell.angle_alpha   90.00
_cell.angle_beta   90.00
_cell.angle_gamma   90.00
#
_symmetry.space_group_name_H-M   'P 1'
#
loop_
_entity.id
_entity.type
_entity.pdbx_description
1 polymer ?
#
loop_
_entity_poly.entity_id
_entity_poly.type
_entity_poly.pdbx_seq_one_letter_code
_entity_poly.pdbx_strand_id
1 'polypeptide(L)'
;MKQYFQSIVYVIFVIATFTGLLKAFEVYENPLSVYEHPIVWTAIIGLFSVIILKEIVIGLAVKKARELQNEKWGIEPKPSDNWLRKFFSMGDKSESLEEENARIVLDHNYDGIKELDNSLPPWWVYLFYVTILFAVIYLVRFEVLDGDTQIDEYENAVAQAKKEVSNYKATATDIINVDNITLLTSASDLKRGKAVYKLNCASCHLSDGGGSIGPNLTDEYWILGGGIKNIFSTISNGGRDGKGMIAYGQNFKS
;
A
#
# COMPACT_ATOMS: atom_id res chain seq x y z
N MET A 1 -17.83 -24.26 28.65
CA MET A 1 -16.98 -23.12 28.22
C MET A 1 -16.47 -23.23 26.78
N LYS A 2 -15.91 -24.37 26.31
CA LYS A 2 -15.35 -24.48 24.94
C LYS A 2 -16.36 -24.27 23.79
N GLN A 3 -17.63 -24.61 23.96
CA GLN A 3 -18.66 -24.55 22.90
C GLN A 3 -19.05 -23.13 22.47
N TYR A 4 -18.88 -22.12 23.33
CA TYR A 4 -19.24 -20.73 23.03
C TYR A 4 -18.02 -19.83 22.82
N PHE A 5 -16.82 -20.33 23.11
CA PHE A 5 -15.59 -19.54 23.05
C PHE A 5 -15.37 -18.91 21.67
N GLN A 6 -15.53 -19.68 20.59
CA GLN A 6 -15.38 -19.18 19.23
C GLN A 6 -16.42 -18.11 18.86
N SER A 7 -17.68 -18.30 19.27
CA SER A 7 -18.74 -17.32 19.02
C SER A 7 -18.54 -16.04 19.83
N ILE A 8 -18.09 -16.14 21.08
CA ILE A 8 -17.78 -14.98 21.93
C ILE A 8 -16.61 -14.19 21.34
N VAL A 9 -15.53 -14.87 20.94
CA VAL A 9 -14.37 -14.22 20.29
C VAL A 9 -14.78 -13.53 18.99
N TYR A 10 -15.60 -14.17 18.17
CA TYR A 10 -16.13 -13.57 16.94
C TYR A 10 -16.96 -12.31 17.22
N VAL A 11 -17.90 -12.36 18.16
CA VAL A 11 -18.76 -11.21 18.50
C VAL A 11 -17.92 -10.06 19.04
N ILE A 12 -16.96 -10.33 19.92
CA ILE A 12 -16.04 -9.31 20.45
C ILE A 12 -15.23 -8.70 19.31
N PHE A 13 -14.68 -9.52 18.40
CA PHE A 13 -13.93 -9.04 17.24
C PHE A 13 -14.78 -8.12 16.35
N VAL A 14 -15.98 -8.55 15.96
CA VAL A 14 -16.88 -7.75 15.10
C VAL A 14 -17.22 -6.42 15.75
N ILE A 15 -17.59 -6.42 17.04
CA ILE A 15 -17.94 -5.20 17.77
C ILE A 15 -16.72 -4.28 17.91
N ALA A 16 -15.57 -4.80 18.31
CA ALA A 16 -14.34 -4.02 18.49
C ALA A 16 -13.85 -3.41 17.16
N THR A 17 -13.84 -4.20 16.08
CA THR A 17 -13.41 -3.71 14.76
C THR A 17 -14.41 -2.72 14.19
N PHE A 18 -15.71 -2.96 14.32
CA PHE A 18 -16.74 -2.03 13.85
C PHE A 18 -16.70 -0.69 14.60
N THR A 19 -16.58 -0.72 15.92
CA THR A 19 -16.44 0.51 16.74
C THR A 19 -15.14 1.26 16.45
N GLY A 20 -14.03 0.54 16.24
CA GLY A 20 -12.77 1.14 15.81
C GLY A 20 -12.88 1.82 14.44
N LEU A 21 -13.59 1.18 13.49
CA LEU A 21 -13.89 1.78 12.19
C LEU A 21 -14.75 3.03 12.33
N LEU A 22 -15.85 2.99 13.09
CA LEU A 22 -16.67 4.20 13.31
C LEU A 22 -15.84 5.37 13.86
N LYS A 23 -14.94 5.11 14.81
CA LYS A 23 -14.03 6.13 15.34
C LYS A 23 -13.05 6.65 14.29
N ALA A 24 -12.53 5.80 13.43
CA ALA A 24 -11.66 6.22 12.34
C ALA A 24 -12.39 7.15 11.35
N PHE A 25 -13.66 6.88 11.06
CA PHE A 25 -14.49 7.72 10.19
C PHE A 25 -14.87 9.07 10.81
N GLU A 26 -14.91 9.17 12.14
CA GLU A 26 -15.14 10.44 12.84
C GLU A 26 -13.88 11.33 12.89
N VAL A 27 -12.70 10.71 12.96
CA VAL A 27 -11.42 11.41 13.25
C VAL A 27 -10.66 11.78 11.98
N TYR A 28 -10.72 10.96 10.94
CA TYR A 28 -10.00 11.20 9.70
C TYR A 28 -10.82 12.06 8.73
N GLU A 29 -10.18 13.03 8.09
CA GLU A 29 -10.83 13.87 7.07
C GLU A 29 -11.16 13.05 5.80
N ASN A 30 -10.24 12.16 5.38
CA ASN A 30 -10.42 11.26 4.23
C ASN A 30 -10.27 9.78 4.64
N PRO A 31 -11.20 9.21 5.45
CA PRO A 31 -11.04 7.90 6.08
C PRO A 31 -10.87 6.75 5.08
N LEU A 32 -11.32 6.92 3.84
CA LEU A 32 -11.25 5.93 2.76
C LEU A 32 -10.04 6.08 1.84
N SER A 33 -9.16 7.07 2.07
CA SER A 33 -7.92 7.20 1.28
C SER A 33 -6.99 6.01 1.54
N VAL A 34 -6.71 5.23 0.50
CA VAL A 34 -5.82 4.06 0.58
C VAL A 34 -4.39 4.46 0.97
N TYR A 35 -3.94 5.62 0.52
CA TYR A 35 -2.58 6.11 0.73
C TYR A 35 -2.39 6.73 2.12
N GLU A 36 -3.38 7.49 2.60
CA GLU A 36 -3.29 8.17 3.90
C GLU A 36 -3.59 7.21 5.06
N HIS A 37 -4.56 6.30 4.87
CA HIS A 37 -5.09 5.46 5.94
C HIS A 37 -5.21 3.98 5.52
N PRO A 38 -4.09 3.31 5.17
CA PRO A 38 -4.11 1.90 4.78
C PRO A 38 -4.66 0.98 5.88
N ILE A 39 -4.55 1.38 7.16
CA ILE A 39 -5.08 0.62 8.30
C ILE A 39 -6.62 0.56 8.29
N VAL A 40 -7.30 1.57 7.77
CA VAL A 40 -8.78 1.56 7.66
C VAL A 40 -9.20 0.50 6.65
N TRP A 41 -8.50 0.42 5.52
CA TRP A 41 -8.75 -0.61 4.51
C TRP A 41 -8.44 -2.02 5.00
N THR A 42 -7.34 -2.24 5.73
CA THR A 42 -7.05 -3.56 6.30
C THR A 42 -8.09 -3.97 7.33
N ALA A 43 -8.60 -3.04 8.15
CA ALA A 43 -9.68 -3.29 9.09
C ALA A 43 -11.02 -3.59 8.39
N ILE A 44 -11.38 -2.86 7.33
CA ILE A 44 -12.58 -3.11 6.51
C ILE A 44 -12.50 -4.50 5.87
N ILE A 45 -11.40 -4.80 5.16
CA ILE A 45 -11.20 -6.08 4.48
C ILE A 45 -11.23 -7.22 5.50
N GLY A 46 -10.55 -7.07 6.64
CA GLY A 46 -10.55 -8.05 7.72
C GLY A 46 -11.95 -8.32 8.26
N LEU A 47 -12.75 -7.27 8.50
CA LEU A 47 -14.12 -7.41 9.00
C LEU A 47 -15.01 -8.17 8.01
N PHE A 48 -15.02 -7.76 6.74
CA PHE A 48 -15.82 -8.43 5.71
C PHE A 48 -15.36 -9.88 5.48
N SER A 49 -14.05 -10.14 5.45
CA SER A 49 -13.51 -11.48 5.27
C SER A 49 -13.98 -12.43 6.38
N VAL A 50 -13.97 -11.97 7.64
CA VAL A 50 -14.40 -12.77 8.80
C VAL A 50 -15.90 -13.04 8.78
N ILE A 51 -16.72 -12.06 8.38
CA ILE A 51 -18.17 -12.24 8.22
C ILE A 51 -18.47 -13.24 7.09
N ILE A 52 -17.84 -13.05 5.92
CA ILE A 52 -18.01 -13.95 4.77
C ILE A 52 -17.60 -15.38 5.13
N LEU A 53 -16.45 -15.55 5.78
CA LEU A 53 -15.98 -16.87 6.22
C LEU A 53 -16.98 -17.51 7.19
N LYS A 54 -17.57 -16.73 8.10
CA LYS A 54 -18.59 -17.22 9.02
C LYS A 54 -19.84 -17.70 8.28
N GLU A 55 -20.33 -16.93 7.31
CA GLU A 55 -21.48 -17.31 6.48
C GLU A 55 -21.19 -18.55 5.63
N ILE A 56 -19.98 -18.68 5.08
CA ILE A 56 -19.56 -19.89 4.36
C ILE A 56 -19.57 -21.10 5.28
N VAL A 57 -18.99 -21.00 6.48
CA VAL A 57 -18.96 -22.11 7.45
C VAL A 57 -20.36 -22.51 7.89
N ILE A 58 -21.25 -21.54 8.14
CA ILE A 58 -22.66 -21.81 8.44
C ILE A 58 -23.34 -22.48 7.25
N GLY A 59 -23.14 -21.96 6.03
CA GLY A 59 -23.69 -22.53 4.81
C GLY A 59 -23.25 -23.99 4.58
N LEU A 60 -21.97 -24.30 4.82
CA LEU A 60 -21.43 -25.66 4.77
C LEU A 60 -22.02 -26.55 5.87
N ALA A 61 -22.14 -26.04 7.10
CA ALA A 61 -22.74 -26.78 8.21
C ALA A 61 -24.21 -27.09 7.95
N VAL A 62 -24.99 -26.13 7.43
CA VAL A 62 -26.40 -26.30 7.04
C VAL A 62 -26.51 -27.28 5.88
N LYS A 63 -25.65 -27.17 4.87
CA LYS A 63 -25.61 -28.11 3.74
C LYS A 63 -25.34 -29.54 4.23
N LYS A 64 -24.33 -29.72 5.09
CA LYS A 64 -23.99 -31.04 5.64
C LYS A 64 -25.10 -31.59 6.54
N ALA A 65 -25.73 -30.73 7.35
CA ALA A 65 -26.88 -31.12 8.16
C ALA A 65 -28.08 -31.55 7.29
N ARG A 66 -28.32 -30.85 6.18
CA ARG A 66 -29.35 -31.21 5.19
C ARG A 66 -29.00 -32.51 4.46
N GLU A 67 -27.73 -32.74 4.09
CA GLU A 67 -27.28 -34.01 3.51
C GLU A 67 -27.53 -35.18 4.46
N LEU A 68 -27.13 -35.06 5.73
CA LEU A 68 -27.36 -36.08 6.76
C LEU A 68 -28.86 -36.34 7.02
N GLN A 69 -29.69 -35.28 6.97
CA GLN A 69 -31.14 -35.44 7.02
C GLN A 69 -31.66 -36.13 5.77
N ASN A 70 -31.23 -35.74 4.58
CA ASN A 70 -31.65 -36.35 3.32
C ASN A 70 -31.28 -37.84 3.27
N GLU A 71 -30.08 -38.22 3.71
CA GLU A 71 -29.67 -39.63 3.87
C GLU A 71 -30.59 -40.39 4.84
N LYS A 72 -30.88 -39.81 6.01
CA LYS A 72 -31.77 -40.41 7.01
C LYS A 72 -33.21 -40.59 6.50
N TRP A 73 -33.68 -39.72 5.61
CA TRP A 73 -35.04 -39.73 5.07
C TRP A 73 -35.11 -40.35 3.66
N GLY A 74 -34.00 -40.89 3.12
CA GLY A 74 -33.95 -41.53 1.80
C GLY A 74 -34.22 -40.59 0.63
N ILE A 75 -33.96 -39.29 0.80
CA ILE A 75 -34.23 -38.25 -0.20
C ILE A 75 -32.96 -38.02 -1.04
N GLU A 76 -32.97 -38.36 -2.32
CA GLU A 76 -31.91 -37.97 -3.24
C GLU A 76 -32.12 -36.53 -3.75
N PRO A 77 -31.22 -35.57 -3.43
CA PRO A 77 -31.37 -34.20 -3.88
C PRO A 77 -31.09 -34.09 -5.39
N LYS A 78 -32.01 -33.47 -6.14
CA LYS A 78 -31.78 -33.15 -7.56
C LYS A 78 -30.56 -32.23 -7.71
N PRO A 79 -29.69 -32.44 -8.71
CA PRO A 79 -28.55 -31.56 -8.95
C PRO A 79 -29.06 -30.14 -9.25
N SER A 80 -28.54 -29.14 -8.54
CA SER A 80 -28.95 -27.75 -8.75
C SER A 80 -28.37 -27.22 -10.06
N ASP A 81 -29.23 -26.62 -10.88
CA ASP A 81 -28.86 -25.95 -12.13
C ASP A 81 -28.26 -24.56 -11.84
N ASN A 82 -27.08 -24.55 -11.22
CA ASN A 82 -26.44 -23.33 -10.80
C ASN A 82 -25.55 -22.79 -11.93
N TRP A 83 -25.84 -21.59 -12.43
CA TRP A 83 -25.09 -20.94 -13.51
C TRP A 83 -23.60 -20.79 -13.18
N LEU A 84 -23.26 -20.57 -11.90
CA LEU A 84 -21.88 -20.55 -11.40
C LEU A 84 -21.18 -21.89 -11.58
N ARG A 85 -21.88 -23.01 -11.34
CA ARG A 85 -21.33 -24.35 -11.55
C ARG A 85 -21.09 -24.60 -13.04
N LYS A 86 -22.01 -24.17 -13.91
CA LYS A 86 -21.85 -24.21 -15.37
C LYS A 86 -20.67 -23.35 -15.85
N PHE A 87 -20.47 -22.18 -15.24
CA PHE A 87 -19.36 -21.28 -15.54
C PHE A 87 -18.00 -21.89 -15.19
N PHE A 88 -17.87 -22.45 -13.97
CA PHE A 88 -16.62 -23.12 -13.56
C PHE A 88 -16.41 -24.48 -14.26
N SER A 89 -17.47 -25.22 -14.60
CA SER A 89 -17.36 -26.47 -15.36
C SER A 89 -17.07 -26.23 -16.85
N MET A 90 -17.15 -24.99 -17.34
CA MET A 90 -16.79 -24.65 -18.73
C MET A 90 -15.28 -24.78 -18.97
N GLY A 91 -14.47 -24.70 -17.90
CA GLY A 91 -13.04 -24.99 -17.92
C GLY A 91 -12.68 -26.45 -17.68
N ASP A 92 -13.66 -27.28 -17.29
CA ASP A 92 -13.48 -28.64 -16.78
C ASP A 92 -13.94 -29.68 -17.82
N LYS A 93 -13.58 -29.46 -19.09
CA LYS A 93 -13.65 -30.52 -20.12
C LYS A 93 -12.46 -31.47 -19.97
N SER A 94 -12.14 -31.90 -18.75
CA SER A 94 -11.17 -32.98 -18.54
C SER A 94 -11.86 -34.29 -18.88
N GLU A 95 -11.35 -35.02 -19.86
CA GLU A 95 -11.84 -36.35 -20.21
C GLU A 95 -11.47 -37.38 -19.15
N SER A 96 -12.05 -38.58 -19.23
CA SER A 96 -11.81 -39.63 -18.23
C SER A 96 -10.38 -40.17 -18.32
N LEU A 97 -9.85 -40.68 -17.20
CA LEU A 97 -8.49 -41.26 -17.14
C LEU A 97 -8.26 -42.40 -18.17
N GLU A 98 -9.31 -43.15 -18.56
CA GLU A 98 -9.18 -44.18 -19.60
C GLU A 98 -9.04 -43.58 -21.00
N GLU A 99 -9.81 -42.53 -21.32
CA GLU A 99 -9.71 -41.78 -22.59
C GLU A 99 -8.40 -40.96 -22.67
N GLU A 100 -7.90 -40.51 -21.52
CA GLU A 100 -6.60 -39.85 -21.39
C GLU A 100 -5.44 -40.83 -21.64
N ASN A 101 -5.51 -42.04 -21.07
CA ASN A 101 -4.52 -43.09 -21.31
C ASN A 101 -4.57 -43.67 -22.73
N ALA A 102 -5.74 -43.73 -23.36
CA ALA A 102 -5.91 -44.19 -24.73
C ALA A 102 -5.37 -43.19 -25.78
N ARG A 103 -5.23 -41.90 -25.42
CA ARG A 103 -4.65 -40.85 -26.28
C ARG A 103 -3.15 -40.61 -26.07
N ILE A 104 -2.49 -41.43 -25.24
CA ILE A 104 -1.02 -41.44 -25.16
C ILE A 104 -0.46 -42.03 -26.45
N VAL A 105 -0.24 -41.26 -27.51
CA VAL A 105 0.85 -41.47 -28.49
C VAL A 105 1.07 -40.18 -29.31
N LEU A 106 2.00 -39.33 -28.86
CA LEU A 106 3.03 -38.90 -29.80
C LEU A 106 4.04 -40.06 -29.85
N ASP A 107 4.47 -40.48 -31.04
CA ASP A 107 5.22 -41.74 -31.27
C ASP A 107 6.63 -41.78 -30.63
N HIS A 108 6.97 -40.73 -29.88
CA HIS A 108 8.27 -40.52 -29.28
C HIS A 108 8.18 -40.60 -27.76
N ASN A 109 9.10 -41.37 -27.19
CA ASN A 109 9.32 -41.47 -25.75
C ASN A 109 10.67 -40.84 -25.42
N TYR A 110 10.66 -39.81 -24.60
CA TYR A 110 11.87 -39.12 -24.16
C TYR A 110 12.14 -39.49 -22.71
N ASP A 111 13.06 -40.44 -22.49
CA ASP A 111 13.50 -40.84 -21.14
C ASP A 111 12.35 -41.26 -20.20
N GLY A 112 11.37 -42.00 -20.73
CA GLY A 112 10.19 -42.45 -19.99
C GLY A 112 9.05 -41.43 -19.94
N ILE A 113 9.26 -40.20 -20.40
CA ILE A 113 8.23 -39.16 -20.50
C ILE A 113 7.56 -39.24 -21.87
N LYS A 114 6.22 -39.26 -21.86
CA LYS A 114 5.38 -39.17 -23.05
C LYS A 114 4.48 -37.95 -22.94
N GLU A 115 4.22 -37.33 -24.07
CA GLU A 115 3.36 -36.16 -24.18
C GLU A 115 1.92 -36.58 -24.53
N LEU A 116 0.96 -35.88 -23.94
CA LEU A 116 -0.46 -36.05 -24.25
C LEU A 116 -0.89 -35.02 -25.28
N ASP A 117 -1.61 -35.46 -26.31
CA ASP A 117 -2.25 -34.58 -27.30
C ASP A 117 -3.59 -34.05 -26.76
N ASN A 118 -3.53 -33.23 -25.71
CA ASN A 118 -4.69 -32.63 -25.07
C ASN A 118 -5.06 -31.30 -25.73
N SER A 119 -6.36 -31.07 -25.92
CA SER A 119 -6.86 -29.74 -26.31
C SER A 119 -6.63 -28.71 -25.21
N LEU A 120 -6.26 -27.49 -25.60
CA LEU A 120 -6.03 -26.39 -24.66
C LEU A 120 -7.29 -26.08 -23.84
N PRO A 121 -7.17 -25.83 -22.52
CA PRO A 121 -8.32 -25.47 -21.69
C PRO A 121 -9.05 -24.24 -22.26
N PRO A 122 -10.39 -24.26 -22.44
CA PRO A 122 -11.13 -23.15 -23.04
C PRO A 122 -10.91 -21.81 -22.33
N TRP A 123 -10.83 -21.82 -20.99
CA TRP A 123 -10.56 -20.62 -20.20
C TRP A 123 -9.19 -20.00 -20.50
N TRP A 124 -8.18 -20.84 -20.75
CA TRP A 124 -6.82 -20.40 -21.09
C TRP A 124 -6.81 -19.75 -22.47
N VAL A 125 -7.51 -20.35 -23.43
CA VAL A 125 -7.67 -19.79 -24.78
C VAL A 125 -8.43 -18.47 -24.74
N TYR A 126 -9.50 -18.37 -23.95
CA TYR A 126 -10.22 -17.10 -23.78
C TYR A 126 -9.34 -16.03 -23.14
N LEU A 127 -8.56 -16.37 -22.10
CA LEU A 127 -7.62 -15.45 -21.49
C LEU A 127 -6.59 -14.94 -22.52
N PHE A 128 -6.05 -15.85 -23.34
CA PHE A 128 -5.13 -15.50 -24.42
C PHE A 128 -5.75 -14.52 -25.44
N TYR A 129 -7.01 -14.71 -25.83
CA TYR A 129 -7.67 -13.74 -26.70
C TYR A 129 -8.00 -12.42 -26.02
N VAL A 130 -8.32 -12.42 -24.73
CA VAL A 130 -8.54 -11.20 -23.95
C VAL A 130 -7.26 -10.38 -23.86
N THR A 131 -6.09 -11.00 -23.67
CA THR A 131 -4.82 -10.25 -23.65
C THR A 131 -4.48 -9.64 -25.01
N ILE A 132 -4.78 -10.35 -26.11
CA ILE A 132 -4.64 -9.79 -27.46
C ILE A 132 -5.57 -8.59 -27.65
N LEU A 133 -6.85 -8.71 -27.27
CA LEU A 133 -7.81 -7.62 -27.38
C LEU A 133 -7.37 -6.40 -26.55
N PHE A 134 -6.92 -6.63 -25.30
CA PHE A 134 -6.39 -5.59 -24.44
C PHE A 134 -5.18 -4.88 -25.08
N ALA A 135 -4.24 -5.64 -25.65
CA ALA A 135 -3.05 -5.08 -26.30
C ALA A 135 -3.42 -4.18 -27.50
N VAL A 136 -4.41 -4.59 -28.30
CA VAL A 136 -4.91 -3.78 -29.42
C VAL A 136 -5.56 -2.49 -28.92
N ILE A 137 -6.42 -2.57 -27.90
CA ILE A 137 -7.05 -1.39 -27.30
C ILE A 137 -6.00 -0.45 -26.71
N TYR A 138 -5.01 -0.99 -26.00
CA TYR A 138 -3.93 -0.23 -25.40
C TYR A 138 -3.10 0.51 -26.46
N LEU A 139 -2.65 -0.19 -27.51
CA LEU A 139 -1.93 0.41 -28.62
C LEU A 139 -2.74 1.54 -29.27
N VAL A 140 -4.02 1.29 -29.56
CA VAL A 140 -4.88 2.34 -30.15
C VAL A 140 -5.02 3.52 -29.19
N ARG A 141 -5.21 3.29 -27.89
CA ARG A 141 -5.43 4.37 -26.90
C ARG A 141 -4.20 5.21 -26.60
N PHE A 142 -3.00 4.64 -26.64
CA PHE A 142 -1.77 5.32 -26.21
C PHE A 142 -0.82 5.67 -27.36
N GLU A 143 -0.79 4.88 -28.44
CA GLU A 143 0.11 5.14 -29.59
C GLU A 143 -0.61 5.82 -30.77
N VAL A 144 -1.92 5.62 -30.92
CA VAL A 144 -2.69 6.16 -32.06
C VAL A 144 -3.55 7.35 -31.65
N LEU A 145 -4.30 7.19 -30.56
CA LEU A 145 -5.06 8.24 -29.92
C LEU A 145 -4.13 8.84 -28.87
N ASP A 146 -3.95 10.16 -28.90
CA ASP A 146 -3.05 10.89 -28.01
C ASP A 146 -3.40 10.61 -26.53
N GLY A 147 -2.71 9.63 -25.95
CA GLY A 147 -2.92 9.19 -24.58
C GLY A 147 -1.99 9.90 -23.65
N ASP A 148 -2.50 10.23 -22.47
CA ASP A 148 -1.73 10.86 -21.41
C ASP A 148 -0.45 10.04 -21.19
N THR A 149 0.68 10.71 -21.39
CA THR A 149 1.98 10.12 -21.14
C THR A 149 2.31 10.20 -19.66
N GLN A 150 3.36 9.49 -19.23
CA GLN A 150 3.87 9.63 -17.86
C GLN A 150 4.22 11.08 -17.49
N ILE A 151 4.58 11.91 -18.47
CA ILE A 151 4.95 13.31 -18.25
C ILE A 151 3.69 14.12 -17.99
N ASP A 152 2.63 13.90 -18.78
CA ASP A 152 1.35 14.58 -18.61
C ASP A 152 0.72 14.22 -17.26
N GLU A 153 0.76 12.93 -16.88
CA GLU A 153 0.32 12.47 -15.56
C GLU A 153 1.10 13.15 -14.42
N TYR A 154 2.43 13.26 -14.54
CA TYR A 154 3.27 13.94 -13.57
C TYR A 154 2.94 15.43 -13.47
N GLU A 155 2.81 16.12 -14.59
CA GLU A 155 2.49 17.55 -14.62
C GLU A 155 1.13 17.84 -14.01
N ASN A 156 0.13 17.01 -14.31
CA ASN A 156 -1.20 17.07 -13.69
C ASN A 156 -1.14 16.87 -12.18
N ALA A 157 -0.40 15.86 -11.71
CA ALA A 157 -0.22 15.60 -10.29
C ALA A 157 0.51 16.77 -9.59
N VAL A 158 1.55 17.34 -10.19
CA VAL A 158 2.26 18.50 -9.66
C VAL A 158 1.37 19.75 -9.66
N ALA A 159 0.54 19.96 -10.69
CA ALA A 159 -0.40 21.07 -10.74
C ALA A 159 -1.44 20.97 -9.61
N GLN A 160 -1.97 19.78 -9.37
CA GLN A 160 -2.87 19.51 -8.25
C GLN A 160 -2.17 19.77 -6.91
N ALA A 161 -0.98 19.20 -6.69
CA ALA A 161 -0.22 19.39 -5.46
C ALA A 161 0.12 20.88 -5.21
N LYS A 162 0.47 21.64 -6.25
CA LYS A 162 0.71 23.09 -6.14
C LYS A 162 -0.55 23.84 -5.69
N LYS A 163 -1.72 23.47 -6.23
CA LYS A 163 -3.00 24.06 -5.84
C LYS A 163 -3.31 23.79 -4.37
N GLU A 164 -3.15 22.54 -3.93
CA GLU A 164 -3.35 22.12 -2.54
C GLU A 164 -2.39 22.83 -1.58
N VAL A 165 -1.10 22.89 -1.92
CA VAL A 165 -0.09 23.64 -1.15
C VAL A 165 -0.45 25.12 -1.08
N SER A 166 -0.94 25.72 -2.16
CA SER A 166 -1.36 27.13 -2.14
C SER A 166 -2.58 27.36 -1.25
N ASN A 167 -3.58 26.47 -1.30
CA ASN A 167 -4.79 26.55 -0.48
C ASN A 167 -4.45 26.36 1.00
N TYR A 168 -3.54 25.42 1.30
CA TYR A 168 -3.02 25.23 2.64
C TYR A 168 -2.30 26.49 3.11
N LYS A 169 -1.38 27.05 2.31
CA LYS A 169 -0.66 28.28 2.67
C LYS A 169 -1.58 29.50 2.86
N ALA A 170 -2.69 29.59 2.12
CA ALA A 170 -3.66 30.68 2.26
C ALA A 170 -4.49 30.58 3.54
N THR A 171 -4.69 29.36 4.06
CA THR A 171 -5.57 29.09 5.21
C THR A 171 -4.79 28.82 6.50
N ALA A 172 -3.51 28.43 6.39
CA ALA A 172 -2.68 28.07 7.52
C ALA A 172 -2.28 29.30 8.34
N THR A 173 -2.81 29.39 9.55
CA THR A 173 -2.41 30.37 10.58
C THR A 173 -1.08 30.00 11.25
N ASP A 174 -0.63 28.75 11.09
CA ASP A 174 0.51 28.17 11.80
C ASP A 174 1.79 28.13 10.94
N ILE A 175 1.87 28.93 9.87
CA ILE A 175 3.09 28.98 9.05
C ILE A 175 4.17 29.68 9.87
N ILE A 176 5.15 28.89 10.32
CA ILE A 176 6.30 29.42 11.04
C ILE A 176 7.25 30.11 10.05
N ASN A 177 7.60 31.35 10.34
CA ASN A 177 8.54 32.18 9.61
C ASN A 177 9.53 32.84 10.59
N VAL A 178 10.49 33.60 10.05
CA VAL A 178 11.52 34.28 10.85
C VAL A 178 10.93 35.28 11.85
N ASP A 179 9.73 35.79 11.60
CA ASP A 179 9.09 36.82 12.42
C ASP A 179 8.29 36.24 13.59
N ASN A 180 7.66 35.08 13.42
CA ASN A 180 6.81 34.42 14.42
C ASN A 180 7.45 33.19 15.10
N ILE A 181 8.68 32.80 14.73
CA ILE A 181 9.39 31.69 15.36
C ILE A 181 9.66 31.97 16.84
N THR A 182 9.37 30.98 17.69
CA THR A 182 9.65 31.01 19.12
C THR A 182 10.48 29.79 19.53
N LEU A 183 11.31 29.96 20.56
CA LEU A 183 12.12 28.86 21.08
C LEU A 183 11.24 27.96 21.94
N LEU A 184 11.13 26.68 21.55
CA LEU A 184 10.40 25.67 22.28
C LEU A 184 11.35 24.87 23.17
N THR A 185 11.12 24.92 24.49
CA THR A 185 11.99 24.28 25.50
C THR A 185 11.27 23.19 26.30
N SER A 186 10.01 22.87 25.97
CA SER A 186 9.29 21.82 26.68
C SER A 186 9.92 20.45 26.43
N ALA A 187 9.83 19.55 27.41
CA ALA A 187 10.41 18.21 27.29
C ALA A 187 9.85 17.41 26.10
N SER A 188 8.56 17.59 25.78
CA SER A 188 7.93 16.98 24.61
C SER A 188 8.50 17.53 23.30
N ASP A 189 8.71 18.84 23.20
CA ASP A 189 9.23 19.48 21.99
C ASP A 189 10.70 19.10 21.77
N LEU A 190 11.51 19.12 22.84
CA LEU A 190 12.91 18.70 22.78
C LEU A 190 13.04 17.22 22.40
N LYS A 191 12.15 16.35 22.88
CA LYS A 191 12.13 14.93 22.49
C LYS A 191 11.80 14.76 21.00
N ARG A 192 10.83 15.51 20.47
CA ARG A 192 10.52 15.52 19.02
C ARG A 192 11.68 16.09 18.20
N GLY A 193 12.23 17.22 18.61
CA GLY A 193 13.39 17.85 17.97
C GLY A 193 14.61 16.93 17.94
N LYS A 194 14.88 16.19 19.03
CA LYS A 194 15.96 15.20 19.08
C LYS A 194 15.77 14.06 18.07
N ALA A 195 14.54 13.62 17.84
CA ALA A 195 14.25 12.60 16.82
C ALA A 195 14.53 13.12 15.41
N VAL A 196 14.07 14.34 15.10
CA VAL A 196 14.35 15.02 13.82
C VAL A 196 15.85 15.25 13.62
N TYR A 197 16.54 15.69 14.65
CA TYR A 197 17.98 15.93 14.66
C TYR A 197 18.78 14.66 14.33
N LYS A 198 18.43 13.54 15.00
CA LYS A 198 19.10 12.25 14.76
C LYS A 198 18.92 11.75 13.33
N LEU A 199 17.77 12.01 12.72
CA LEU A 199 17.48 11.56 11.36
C LEU A 199 18.19 12.40 10.30
N ASN A 200 18.23 13.73 10.47
CA ASN A 200 18.62 14.64 9.39
C ASN A 200 19.97 15.34 9.61
N CYS A 201 20.40 15.54 10.87
CA CYS A 201 21.54 16.41 11.20
C CYS A 201 22.74 15.66 11.76
N ALA A 202 22.50 14.53 12.47
CA ALA A 202 23.53 13.81 13.21
C ALA A 202 24.62 13.20 12.32
N SER A 203 24.36 12.98 11.03
CA SER A 203 25.36 12.50 10.07
C SER A 203 26.52 13.48 9.91
N CYS A 204 26.26 14.80 9.96
CA CYS A 204 27.28 15.84 9.83
C CYS A 204 27.73 16.40 11.18
N HIS A 205 26.80 16.55 12.13
CA HIS A 205 27.04 17.21 13.41
C HIS A 205 27.26 16.24 14.59
N LEU A 206 27.38 14.94 14.32
CA LEU A 206 27.43 13.85 15.30
C LEU A 206 26.14 13.68 16.12
N SER A 207 26.02 12.52 16.78
CA SER A 207 24.80 12.16 17.52
C SER A 207 24.53 13.01 18.77
N ASP A 208 25.58 13.61 19.32
CA ASP A 208 25.57 14.49 20.49
C ASP A 208 25.56 15.99 20.12
N GLY A 209 25.74 16.33 18.83
CA GLY A 209 25.85 17.71 18.38
C GLY A 209 27.25 18.31 18.47
N GLY A 210 28.26 17.52 18.85
CA GLY A 210 29.64 17.98 19.05
C GLY A 210 30.34 18.44 17.77
N GLY A 211 29.76 18.18 16.59
CA GLY A 211 30.33 18.57 15.31
C GLY A 211 31.45 17.63 14.82
N SER A 212 31.57 17.53 13.50
CA SER A 212 32.65 16.81 12.82
C SER A 212 32.85 17.45 11.45
N ILE A 213 32.12 16.98 10.45
CA ILE A 213 32.05 17.62 9.13
C ILE A 213 31.26 18.94 9.24
N GLY A 214 30.18 18.93 10.03
CA GLY A 214 29.43 20.12 10.41
C GLY A 214 29.97 20.74 11.71
N PRO A 215 29.74 22.05 11.94
CA PRO A 215 30.18 22.73 13.16
C PRO A 215 29.58 22.13 14.43
N ASN A 216 30.21 22.37 15.57
CA ASN A 216 29.65 22.07 16.87
C ASN A 216 28.39 22.93 17.11
N LEU A 217 27.30 22.31 17.57
CA LEU A 217 26.01 22.96 17.85
C LEU A 217 25.71 23.05 19.35
N THR A 218 26.63 22.58 20.20
CA THR A 218 26.48 22.51 21.66
C THR A 218 27.25 23.59 22.40
N ASP A 219 28.15 24.30 21.71
CA ASP A 219 28.95 25.37 22.29
C ASP A 219 28.29 26.75 22.15
N GLU A 220 28.95 27.77 22.70
CA GLU A 220 28.46 29.15 22.70
C GLU A 220 28.86 29.92 21.43
N TYR A 221 29.57 29.31 20.47
CA TYR A 221 30.20 30.00 19.35
C TYR A 221 29.44 29.79 18.02
N TRP A 222 28.74 30.82 17.58
CA TRP A 222 27.89 30.75 16.39
C TRP A 222 28.39 31.62 15.23
N ILE A 223 28.81 30.97 14.13
CA ILE A 223 29.34 31.66 12.93
C ILE A 223 28.28 32.53 12.25
N LEU A 224 27.02 32.10 12.25
CA LEU A 224 25.89 32.78 11.60
C LEU A 224 24.88 33.36 12.61
N GLY A 225 25.28 33.47 13.87
CA GLY A 225 24.45 33.91 15.00
C GLY A 225 23.67 32.77 15.66
N GLY A 226 23.64 32.78 17.00
CA GLY A 226 23.00 31.73 17.83
C GLY A 226 21.58 32.04 18.28
N GLY A 227 21.00 33.16 17.85
CA GLY A 227 19.61 33.50 18.14
C GLY A 227 18.64 32.57 17.40
N ILE A 228 17.44 32.34 17.96
CA ILE A 228 16.45 31.43 17.36
C ILE A 228 16.10 31.80 15.91
N LYS A 229 16.03 33.10 15.60
CA LYS A 229 15.80 33.60 14.23
C LYS A 229 16.95 33.27 13.28
N ASN A 230 18.19 33.39 13.75
CA ASN A 230 19.40 33.05 12.98
C ASN A 230 19.47 31.55 12.70
N ILE A 231 19.21 30.73 13.72
CA ILE A 231 19.19 29.27 13.61
C ILE A 231 18.09 28.85 12.63
N PHE A 232 16.87 29.38 12.78
CA PHE A 232 15.75 29.08 11.87
C PHE A 232 16.08 29.47 10.43
N SER A 233 16.67 30.64 10.20
CA SER A 233 17.09 31.07 8.86
C SER A 233 18.17 30.15 8.27
N THR A 234 19.16 29.76 9.08
CA THR A 234 20.24 28.84 8.66
C THR A 234 19.70 27.46 8.28
N ILE A 235 18.72 26.96 9.03
CA ILE A 235 18.09 25.65 8.73
C ILE A 235 17.20 25.74 7.50
N SER A 236 16.45 26.84 7.34
CA SER A 236 15.45 26.97 6.27
C SER A 236 16.06 27.36 4.92
N ASN A 237 17.08 28.22 4.92
CA ASN A 237 17.69 28.77 3.72
C ASN A 237 19.09 28.20 3.43
N GLY A 238 19.63 27.40 4.34
CA GLY A 238 21.02 26.95 4.30
C GLY A 238 21.98 27.93 4.99
N GLY A 239 23.24 27.49 5.12
CA GLY A 239 24.33 28.28 5.70
C GLY A 239 24.91 29.33 4.73
N ARG A 240 26.22 29.58 4.83
CA ARG A 240 26.91 30.48 3.90
C ARG A 240 26.94 29.91 2.49
N ASP A 241 26.58 30.75 1.52
CA ASP A 241 26.73 30.45 0.10
C ASP A 241 28.22 30.59 -0.32
N GLY A 242 28.74 29.67 -1.13
CA GLY A 242 30.09 29.70 -1.70
C GLY A 242 31.21 28.88 -1.01
N LYS A 243 32.40 28.85 -1.64
CA LYS A 243 33.62 28.23 -1.08
C LYS A 243 34.10 29.07 0.10
N GLY A 244 34.14 28.50 1.30
CA GLY A 244 34.42 29.16 2.59
C GLY A 244 35.54 30.22 2.62
N MET A 245 36.62 29.97 3.36
CA MET A 245 37.72 30.95 3.43
C MET A 245 38.47 30.98 2.09
N ILE A 246 38.72 32.18 1.55
CA ILE A 246 39.46 32.35 0.30
C ILE A 246 40.91 31.85 0.42
N ALA A 247 41.52 31.44 -0.69
CA ALA A 247 42.94 31.08 -0.71
C ALA A 247 43.82 32.34 -0.69
N TYR A 248 44.51 32.59 0.43
CA TYR A 248 45.37 33.78 0.59
C TYR A 248 46.74 33.69 -0.09
N GLY A 249 47.14 32.52 -0.60
CA GLY A 249 48.47 32.32 -1.20
C GLY A 249 48.82 33.32 -2.32
N GLN A 250 47.84 33.77 -3.09
CA GLN A 250 48.01 34.76 -4.16
C GLN A 250 47.92 36.23 -3.65
N ASN A 251 47.46 36.42 -2.41
CA ASN A 251 47.22 37.73 -1.79
C ASN A 251 48.34 38.16 -0.83
N PHE A 252 49.25 37.24 -0.47
CA PHE A 252 50.47 37.61 0.24
C PHE A 252 51.42 38.30 -0.75
N LYS A 253 51.56 39.63 -0.64
CA LYS A 253 52.71 40.31 -1.28
C LYS A 253 53.96 39.84 -0.55
N SER A 254 54.87 39.19 -1.30
CA SER A 254 56.22 38.85 -0.87
C SER A 254 57.00 40.08 -0.43
#